data_AF-A0A514ZWB4-F1
#
_entry.id   AF-A0A514ZWB4-F1
#
_cell.length_a   1.000
_cell.length_b   1.000
_cell.length_c   1.000
_cell.angle_alpha   90.00
_cell.angle_beta   90.00
_cell.angle_gamma   90.00
#
_symmetry.space_group_name_H-M   'P 1'
#
loop_
_entity.id
_entity.type
_entity.pdbx_description
1 polymer ?
#
loop_
_entity_poly.entity_id
_entity_poly.type
_entity_poly.pdbx_seq_one_letter_code
_entity_poly.pdbx_strand_id
1 'polypeptide(L)'
;MRKLPNQFILVLLLSFIWSPALPAMGRSATTTAVVDDEYDRYKKRGDDFFKEGKYFEARRQYQNCLEVPGFENDAYAKEQIQECTLGLKLRQQADEAMQQGKGLESIRFFGQLLNLNPDDALTKAQLADYYEREGNQLYDQQKYAEAKARYIEALKYTTKQTTLMLQIRNCEEKMKQIAIIQRPPKLIGLKVAAGVVAVGAGAYAVLLRHDYQSKMDALNQISQTADPTGSGVIANPDTYRQYDDAYKAAQAAQQKNGLFKACLGVAAVATIAEIYLLVRKPKPRINALNWKPSSQSWGLAISYTF
;
A
#
# COMPACT_ATOMS: atom_id res chain seq x y z
N MET A 1 47.30 -3.37 112.95
CA MET A 1 47.11 -4.75 112.46
C MET A 1 46.50 -4.70 111.06
N ARG A 2 47.19 -5.30 110.09
CA ARG A 2 46.71 -5.93 108.84
C ARG A 2 45.65 -5.23 107.95
N LYS A 3 46.13 -4.79 106.77
CA LYS A 3 45.71 -5.15 105.39
C LYS A 3 44.26 -4.88 104.93
N LEU A 4 44.12 -4.01 103.92
CA LEU A 4 43.18 -4.10 102.77
C LEU A 4 43.35 -5.46 102.02
N PRO A 5 42.51 -5.94 101.06
CA PRO A 5 41.45 -5.27 100.26
C PRO A 5 40.22 -6.17 99.91
N ASN A 6 39.41 -5.74 98.92
CA ASN A 6 38.56 -6.54 98.01
C ASN A 6 37.29 -7.23 98.55
N GLN A 7 36.13 -6.61 98.29
CA GLN A 7 34.88 -7.31 97.93
C GLN A 7 34.18 -6.61 96.76
N PHE A 8 34.93 -6.34 95.70
CA PHE A 8 34.42 -6.51 94.33
C PHE A 8 34.70 -7.99 94.00
N ILE A 9 33.71 -8.71 93.44
CA ILE A 9 33.70 -10.17 93.16
C ILE A 9 33.15 -11.02 94.34
N LEU A 10 31.85 -10.92 94.62
CA LEU A 10 31.06 -12.08 95.13
C LEU A 10 29.54 -11.90 94.99
N VAL A 11 29.04 -11.56 93.80
CA VAL A 11 27.64 -11.87 93.41
C VAL A 11 27.67 -12.36 91.97
N LEU A 12 28.29 -13.52 91.78
CA LEU A 12 28.30 -14.27 90.54
C LEU A 12 28.19 -15.76 90.92
N LEU A 13 27.00 -16.15 91.37
CA LEU A 13 26.47 -17.51 91.34
C LEU A 13 25.04 -17.51 91.90
N LEU A 14 24.14 -18.23 91.22
CA LEU A 14 22.72 -18.45 91.50
C LEU A 14 21.70 -17.41 91.03
N SER A 15 21.53 -17.35 89.71
CA SER A 15 20.18 -17.39 89.13
C SER A 15 20.24 -18.09 87.77
N PHE A 16 20.15 -19.42 87.81
CA PHE A 16 19.92 -20.27 86.65
C PHE A 16 18.44 -20.68 86.70
N ILE A 17 17.82 -20.78 85.50
CA ILE A 17 16.60 -21.53 85.18
C ILE A 17 15.27 -20.75 85.27
N TRP A 18 14.88 -20.09 84.18
CA TRP A 18 13.79 -20.54 83.27
C TRP A 18 13.57 -19.51 82.17
N SER A 19 14.12 -19.77 80.98
CA SER A 19 13.65 -19.16 79.74
C SER A 19 12.91 -20.25 78.98
N PRO A 20 11.63 -20.07 78.61
CA PRO A 20 10.99 -20.98 77.67
C PRO A 20 11.75 -20.89 76.35
N ALA A 21 12.15 -22.05 75.83
CA ALA A 21 12.59 -22.18 74.45
C ALA A 21 11.42 -21.78 73.54
N LEU A 22 11.42 -20.53 73.10
CA LEU A 22 10.60 -20.12 71.98
C LEU A 22 11.09 -20.92 70.77
N PRO A 23 10.21 -21.66 70.05
CA PRO A 23 10.60 -22.22 68.78
C PRO A 23 11.00 -21.04 67.89
N ALA A 24 12.22 -21.08 67.37
CA ALA A 24 12.63 -20.24 66.27
C ALA A 24 11.73 -20.59 65.08
N MET A 25 10.59 -19.90 64.95
CA MET A 25 9.84 -19.86 63.71
C MET A 25 10.76 -19.20 62.69
N GLY A 26 11.31 -20.02 61.81
CA GLY A 26 12.09 -19.57 60.67
C GLY A 26 11.30 -18.50 59.92
N ARG A 27 11.90 -17.32 59.81
CA ARG A 27 11.57 -16.33 58.77
C ARG A 27 11.91 -16.95 57.40
N SER A 28 11.06 -17.85 56.91
CA SER A 28 11.15 -18.35 55.53
C SER A 28 10.26 -17.54 54.59
N ALA A 29 9.26 -16.83 55.11
CA ALA A 29 8.27 -16.10 54.31
C ALA A 29 8.83 -14.89 53.57
N THR A 30 9.87 -14.21 54.09
CA THR A 30 10.43 -13.02 53.44
C THR A 30 11.30 -13.38 52.24
N THR A 31 12.03 -14.50 52.30
CA THR A 31 12.88 -14.94 51.18
C THR A 31 12.05 -15.48 50.02
N THR A 32 11.02 -16.29 50.30
CA THR A 32 10.15 -16.83 49.25
C THR A 32 9.37 -15.72 48.52
N ALA A 33 8.80 -14.76 49.26
CA ALA A 33 8.06 -13.65 48.66
C ALA A 33 8.94 -12.75 47.75
N VAL A 34 10.18 -12.46 48.15
CA VAL A 34 11.10 -11.64 47.34
C VAL A 34 11.58 -12.37 46.08
N VAL A 35 11.78 -13.68 46.17
CA VAL A 35 12.16 -14.54 45.03
C VAL A 35 11.01 -14.61 44.02
N ASP A 36 9.78 -14.77 44.48
CA ASP A 36 8.58 -14.77 43.64
C ASP A 36 8.36 -13.40 42.96
N ASP A 37 8.54 -12.30 43.70
CA ASP A 37 8.44 -10.93 43.15
C ASP A 37 9.49 -10.65 42.05
N GLU A 38 10.70 -11.19 42.21
CA GLU A 38 11.77 -11.02 41.22
C GLU A 38 11.49 -11.83 39.94
N TYR A 39 11.04 -13.07 40.06
CA TYR A 39 10.61 -13.90 38.94
C TYR A 39 9.48 -13.22 38.16
N ASP A 40 8.43 -12.79 38.85
CA ASP A 40 7.27 -12.15 38.21
C ASP A 40 7.65 -10.87 37.46
N ARG A 41 8.60 -10.10 38.00
CA ARG A 41 9.13 -8.89 37.35
C ARG A 41 9.93 -9.21 36.09
N TYR A 42 10.73 -10.27 36.07
CA TYR A 42 11.44 -10.69 34.85
C TYR A 42 10.46 -11.24 33.82
N LYS A 43 9.56 -12.13 34.24
CA LYS A 43 8.53 -12.71 33.39
C LYS A 43 7.70 -11.63 32.70
N LYS A 44 7.14 -10.69 33.46
CA LYS A 44 6.34 -9.60 32.91
C LYS A 44 7.09 -8.77 31.86
N ARG A 45 8.35 -8.41 32.14
CA ARG A 45 9.18 -7.67 31.17
C ARG A 45 9.50 -8.51 29.93
N GLY A 46 9.72 -9.80 30.09
CA GLY A 46 9.87 -10.74 28.99
C GLY A 46 8.65 -10.73 28.08
N ASP A 47 7.46 -10.88 28.67
CA ASP A 47 6.18 -10.93 27.95
C ASP A 47 5.87 -9.61 27.24
N ASP A 48 6.15 -8.48 27.89
CA ASP A 48 5.97 -7.15 27.30
C ASP A 48 6.91 -6.96 26.09
N PHE A 49 8.19 -7.32 26.22
CA PHE A 49 9.13 -7.28 25.10
C PHE A 49 8.77 -8.27 23.99
N PHE A 50 8.26 -9.45 24.34
CA PHE A 50 7.80 -10.44 23.37
C PHE A 50 6.67 -9.85 22.54
N LYS A 51 5.62 -9.31 23.17
CA LYS A 51 4.50 -8.63 22.49
C LYS A 51 4.98 -7.48 21.60
N GLU A 52 5.99 -6.73 22.02
CA GLU A 52 6.56 -5.67 21.19
C GLU A 52 7.38 -6.16 19.99
N GLY A 53 7.68 -7.47 19.90
CA GLY A 53 8.56 -8.05 18.87
C GLY A 53 10.05 -7.92 19.18
N LYS A 54 10.40 -7.49 20.40
CA LYS A 54 11.77 -7.31 20.90
C LYS A 54 12.32 -8.62 21.45
N TYR A 55 12.44 -9.61 20.55
CA TYR A 55 12.77 -10.99 20.92
C TYR A 55 14.13 -11.14 21.61
N PHE A 56 15.10 -10.26 21.34
CA PHE A 56 16.40 -10.32 21.99
C PHE A 56 16.30 -9.94 23.46
N GLU A 57 15.62 -8.84 23.76
CA GLU A 57 15.36 -8.35 25.10
C GLU A 57 14.44 -9.30 25.87
N ALA A 58 13.38 -9.81 25.22
CA ALA A 58 12.49 -10.80 25.79
C ALA A 58 13.25 -12.06 26.22
N ARG A 59 14.06 -12.64 25.32
CA ARG A 59 14.89 -13.82 25.62
C ARG A 59 15.79 -13.59 26.83
N ARG A 60 16.40 -12.41 26.94
CA ARG A 60 17.25 -12.06 28.08
C ARG A 60 16.46 -12.02 29.39
N GLN A 61 15.24 -11.47 29.40
CA GLN A 61 14.43 -11.47 30.62
C GLN A 61 14.02 -12.89 31.02
N TYR A 62 13.64 -13.74 30.07
CA TYR A 62 13.34 -15.15 30.37
C TYR A 62 14.57 -15.94 30.84
N GLN A 63 15.76 -15.62 30.35
CA GLN A 63 17.00 -16.18 30.90
C GLN A 63 17.19 -15.77 32.37
N ASN A 64 16.94 -14.50 32.70
CA ASN A 64 16.98 -14.05 34.09
C ASN A 64 15.97 -14.80 34.97
N CYS A 65 14.78 -15.18 34.46
CA CYS A 65 13.83 -16.01 35.22
C CYS A 65 14.44 -17.34 35.67
N LEU A 66 15.26 -17.96 34.81
CA LEU A 66 15.95 -19.23 35.11
C LEU A 66 17.14 -19.05 36.05
N GLU A 67 17.60 -17.81 36.28
CA GLU A 67 18.64 -17.48 37.26
C GLU A 67 18.04 -17.23 38.66
N VAL A 68 16.72 -17.08 38.78
CA VAL A 68 16.04 -16.91 40.07
C VAL A 68 16.04 -18.26 40.82
N PRO A 69 16.52 -18.30 42.09
CA PRO A 69 16.59 -19.54 42.86
C PRO A 69 15.25 -20.27 42.96
N GLY A 70 15.22 -21.55 42.61
CA GLY A 70 14.01 -22.37 42.60
C GLY A 70 13.22 -22.36 41.28
N PHE A 71 13.65 -21.57 40.29
CA PHE A 71 13.01 -21.46 38.97
C PHE A 71 13.92 -21.92 37.81
N GLU A 72 15.04 -22.58 38.09
CA GLU A 72 16.06 -22.98 37.11
C GLU A 72 15.51 -23.94 36.02
N ASN A 73 14.40 -24.61 36.35
CA ASN A 73 13.70 -25.53 35.47
C ASN A 73 12.31 -25.07 35.05
N ASP A 74 12.00 -23.78 35.18
CA ASP A 74 10.72 -23.23 34.75
C ASP A 74 10.44 -23.55 33.28
N ALA A 75 9.38 -24.32 33.04
CA ALA A 75 9.02 -24.77 31.70
C ALA A 75 8.61 -23.59 30.82
N TYR A 76 7.92 -22.60 31.40
CA TYR A 76 7.44 -21.42 30.71
C TYR A 76 8.59 -20.58 30.15
N ALA A 77 9.55 -20.19 30.99
CA ALA A 77 10.71 -19.43 30.56
C ALA A 77 11.55 -20.17 29.50
N LYS A 78 11.71 -21.50 29.63
CA LYS A 78 12.42 -22.31 28.63
C LYS A 78 11.73 -22.33 27.27
N GLU A 79 10.40 -22.52 27.24
CA GLU A 79 9.61 -22.46 26.01
C GLU A 79 9.70 -21.08 25.37
N GLN A 80 9.52 -20.02 26.14
CA GLN A 80 9.60 -18.64 25.65
C GLN A 80 10.98 -18.27 25.10
N ILE A 81 12.08 -18.79 25.68
CA ILE A 81 13.43 -18.63 25.13
C ILE A 81 13.54 -19.27 23.73
N GLN A 82 12.91 -20.42 23.52
CA GLN A 82 12.89 -21.09 22.22
C GLN A 82 12.09 -20.29 21.20
N GLU A 83 10.90 -19.81 21.57
CA GLU A 83 10.07 -18.95 20.72
C GLU A 83 10.81 -17.66 20.35
N CYS A 84 11.44 -16.98 21.31
CA CYS A 84 12.25 -15.80 21.04
C CYS A 84 13.40 -16.10 20.07
N THR A 85 14.05 -17.26 20.21
CA THR A 85 15.15 -17.67 19.33
C THR A 85 14.66 -17.91 17.90
N LEU A 86 13.48 -18.52 17.74
CA LEU A 86 12.83 -18.67 16.45
C LEU A 86 12.44 -17.30 15.85
N GLY A 87 11.86 -16.41 16.66
CA GLY A 87 11.50 -15.05 16.26
C GLY A 87 12.70 -14.24 15.77
N LEU A 88 13.84 -14.30 16.48
CA LEU A 88 15.09 -13.67 16.04
C LEU A 88 15.56 -14.17 14.67
N LYS A 89 15.51 -15.49 14.46
CA LYS A 89 15.91 -16.09 13.17
C LYS A 89 14.99 -15.64 12.04
N LEU A 90 13.67 -15.66 12.25
CA LEU A 90 12.70 -15.23 11.24
C LEU A 90 12.87 -13.76 10.90
N ARG A 91 13.09 -12.91 11.91
CA ARG A 91 13.34 -11.47 11.72
C ARG A 91 14.60 -11.22 10.90
N GLN A 92 15.69 -11.91 11.23
CA GLN A 92 16.92 -11.84 10.43
C GLN A 92 16.69 -12.24 8.96
N GLN A 93 15.97 -13.34 8.71
CA GLN A 93 15.65 -13.77 7.34
C GLN A 93 14.78 -12.76 6.60
N ALA A 94 13.82 -12.13 7.28
CA ALA A 94 12.97 -11.11 6.72
C ALA A 94 13.77 -9.85 6.32
N ASP A 95 14.70 -9.42 7.18
CA ASP A 95 15.55 -8.25 6.95
C ASP A 95 16.55 -8.51 5.80
N GLU A 96 17.18 -9.69 5.76
CA GLU A 96 18.07 -10.11 4.67
C GLU A 96 17.33 -10.16 3.33
N ALA A 97 16.10 -10.70 3.31
CA ALA A 97 15.27 -10.72 2.11
C ALA A 97 14.93 -9.30 1.62
N MET A 98 14.66 -8.35 2.52
CA MET A 98 14.44 -6.95 2.17
C MET A 98 15.68 -6.32 1.54
N GLN A 99 16.86 -6.52 2.14
CA GLN A 99 18.12 -5.99 1.63
C GLN A 99 18.46 -6.53 0.23
N GLN A 100 18.07 -7.76 -0.07
CA GLN A 100 18.25 -8.39 -1.38
C GLN A 100 17.17 -7.99 -2.40
N GLY A 101 16.23 -7.11 -2.05
CA GLY A 101 15.11 -6.72 -2.91
C GLY A 101 14.05 -7.81 -3.10
N LYS A 102 14.09 -8.88 -2.30
CA LYS A 102 13.13 -10.00 -2.32
C LYS A 102 11.92 -9.71 -1.44
N GLY A 103 11.19 -8.64 -1.75
CA GLY A 103 10.07 -8.16 -0.93
C GLY A 103 9.04 -9.24 -0.59
N LEU A 104 8.60 -10.04 -1.57
CA LEU A 104 7.63 -11.13 -1.34
C LEU A 104 8.12 -12.19 -0.35
N GLU A 105 9.42 -12.52 -0.38
CA GLU A 105 10.01 -13.50 0.54
C GLU A 105 10.08 -12.92 1.96
N SER A 106 10.42 -11.64 2.10
CA SER A 106 10.37 -10.94 3.38
C SER A 106 8.96 -10.93 3.99
N ILE A 107 7.93 -10.61 3.19
CA ILE A 107 6.53 -10.64 3.65
C ILE A 107 6.13 -12.03 4.15
N ARG A 108 6.63 -13.11 3.52
CA ARG A 108 6.39 -14.48 4.01
C ARG A 108 6.99 -14.69 5.39
N PHE A 109 8.23 -14.25 5.63
CA PHE A 109 8.87 -14.34 6.95
C PHE A 109 8.16 -13.47 8.00
N PHE A 110 7.70 -12.27 7.66
CA PHE A 110 6.86 -11.47 8.55
C PHE A 110 5.52 -12.15 8.88
N GLY A 111 4.91 -12.85 7.91
CA GLY A 111 3.73 -13.68 8.16
C GLY A 111 4.02 -14.80 9.16
N GLN A 112 5.17 -15.45 9.07
CA GLN A 112 5.60 -16.46 10.04
C GLN A 112 5.84 -15.86 11.43
N LEU A 113 6.41 -14.65 11.52
CA LEU A 113 6.56 -13.91 12.77
C LEU A 113 5.20 -13.60 13.42
N LEU A 114 4.22 -13.14 12.64
CA LEU A 114 2.88 -12.87 13.17
C LEU A 114 2.09 -14.13 13.53
N ASN A 115 2.40 -15.28 12.92
CA ASN A 115 1.84 -16.56 13.36
C ASN A 115 2.45 -17.03 14.69
N LEU A 116 3.75 -16.79 14.89
CA LEU A 116 4.44 -17.04 16.16
C LEU A 116 3.96 -16.09 17.25
N ASN A 117 3.81 -14.81 16.91
CA ASN A 117 3.39 -13.76 17.82
C ASN A 117 2.44 -12.78 17.12
N PRO A 118 1.12 -13.00 17.24
CA PRO A 118 0.12 -12.12 16.64
C PRO A 118 0.15 -10.69 17.17
N ASP A 119 0.77 -10.43 18.32
CA ASP A 119 0.86 -9.11 18.94
C ASP A 119 2.10 -8.32 18.55
N ASP A 120 3.07 -8.92 17.83
CA ASP A 120 4.35 -8.30 17.43
C ASP A 120 4.13 -6.92 16.79
N ALA A 121 4.27 -5.89 17.63
CA ALA A 121 4.01 -4.52 17.25
C ALA A 121 5.03 -4.00 16.23
N LEU A 122 6.29 -4.47 16.32
CA LEU A 122 7.36 -4.03 15.43
C LEU A 122 7.18 -4.62 14.03
N THR A 123 6.84 -5.90 13.91
CA THR A 123 6.52 -6.53 12.61
C THR A 123 5.29 -5.89 11.98
N LYS A 124 4.23 -5.61 12.75
CA LYS A 124 3.05 -4.88 12.27
C LYS A 124 3.43 -3.50 11.72
N ALA A 125 4.24 -2.73 12.44
CA ALA A 125 4.71 -1.42 12.00
C ALA A 125 5.53 -1.53 10.69
N GLN A 126 6.46 -2.48 10.61
CA GLN A 126 7.27 -2.69 9.41
C GLN A 126 6.43 -3.08 8.18
N LEU A 127 5.40 -3.92 8.36
CA LEU A 127 4.46 -4.26 7.28
C LEU A 127 3.64 -3.05 6.83
N ALA A 128 3.15 -2.24 7.78
CA ALA A 128 2.45 -1.00 7.45
C ALA A 128 3.33 -0.06 6.62
N ASP A 129 4.57 0.20 7.08
CA ASP A 129 5.54 1.05 6.39
C ASP A 129 5.95 0.50 5.01
N TYR A 130 6.05 -0.83 4.88
CA TYR A 130 6.33 -1.48 3.61
C TYR A 130 5.23 -1.19 2.59
N TYR A 131 3.98 -1.49 2.94
CA TYR A 131 2.85 -1.30 2.05
C TYR A 131 2.55 0.18 1.78
N GLU A 132 2.77 1.06 2.76
CA GLU A 132 2.66 2.50 2.55
C GLU A 132 3.68 3.00 1.52
N ARG A 133 4.96 2.58 1.63
CA ARG A 133 5.99 2.95 0.65
C ARG A 133 5.69 2.42 -0.75
N GLU A 134 5.26 1.17 -0.86
CA GLU A 134 4.85 0.58 -2.15
C GLU A 134 3.65 1.35 -2.74
N GLY A 135 2.68 1.72 -1.90
CA GLY A 135 1.55 2.55 -2.28
C GLY A 135 1.97 3.94 -2.78
N ASN A 136 2.89 4.61 -2.08
CA ASN A 136 3.43 5.92 -2.48
C ASN A 136 4.15 5.83 -3.83
N GLN A 137 4.98 4.80 -4.03
CA GLN A 137 5.67 4.57 -5.31
C GLN A 137 4.68 4.35 -6.47
N LEU A 138 3.62 3.58 -6.25
CA LEU A 138 2.57 3.37 -7.25
C LEU A 138 1.75 4.64 -7.50
N TYR A 139 1.52 5.45 -6.46
CA TYR A 139 0.85 6.74 -6.56
C TYR A 139 1.65 7.71 -7.44
N ASP A 140 2.96 7.79 -7.24
CA ASP A 140 3.87 8.62 -8.06
C ASP A 140 3.90 8.16 -9.52
N GLN A 141 3.73 6.86 -9.77
CA GLN A 141 3.55 6.27 -11.11
C GLN A 141 2.13 6.46 -11.69
N GLN A 142 1.24 7.18 -10.99
CA GLN A 142 -0.16 7.38 -11.36
C GLN A 142 -1.02 6.10 -11.42
N LYS A 143 -0.53 5.01 -10.82
CA LYS A 143 -1.25 3.72 -10.74
C LYS A 143 -2.16 3.71 -9.51
N TYR A 144 -3.15 4.61 -9.51
CA TYR A 144 -3.96 4.91 -8.32
C TYR A 144 -4.76 3.73 -7.77
N ALA A 145 -5.23 2.81 -8.64
CA ALA A 145 -5.95 1.62 -8.20
C ALA A 145 -5.04 0.66 -7.42
N GLU A 146 -3.82 0.45 -7.91
CA GLU A 146 -2.81 -0.39 -7.28
C GLU A 146 -2.29 0.26 -6.00
N ALA A 147 -2.02 1.58 -6.03
CA ALA A 147 -1.64 2.35 -4.85
C ALA A 147 -2.70 2.25 -3.73
N LYS A 148 -3.98 2.41 -4.07
CA LYS A 148 -5.09 2.23 -3.13
C LYS A 148 -5.08 0.85 -2.49
N ALA A 149 -4.87 -0.21 -3.29
CA ALA A 149 -4.81 -1.57 -2.75
C ALA A 149 -3.69 -1.72 -1.71
N ARG A 150 -2.52 -1.12 -1.94
CA ARG A 150 -1.40 -1.15 -0.98
C ARG A 150 -1.69 -0.36 0.30
N TYR A 151 -2.30 0.82 0.22
CA TYR A 151 -2.71 1.53 1.43
C TYR A 151 -3.76 0.76 2.26
N ILE A 152 -4.64 0.00 1.60
CA ILE A 152 -5.59 -0.88 2.29
C ILE A 152 -4.87 -2.03 3.00
N GLU A 153 -3.84 -2.62 2.39
CA GLU A 153 -3.01 -3.63 3.06
C GLU A 153 -2.27 -3.03 4.27
N ALA A 154 -1.71 -1.82 4.14
CA ALA A 154 -1.06 -1.12 5.25
C ALA A 154 -2.01 -0.90 6.45
N LEU A 155 -3.28 -0.57 6.18
CA LEU A 155 -4.30 -0.35 7.22
C LEU A 155 -4.56 -1.59 8.10
N LYS A 156 -4.28 -2.80 7.62
CA LYS A 156 -4.48 -4.04 8.41
C LYS A 156 -3.51 -4.13 9.59
N TYR A 157 -2.37 -3.43 9.50
CA TYR A 157 -1.26 -3.58 10.44
C TYR A 157 -1.00 -2.32 11.29
N THR A 158 -1.69 -1.21 11.04
CA THR A 158 -1.47 0.03 11.80
C THR A 158 -2.70 0.50 12.55
N THR A 159 -2.45 1.12 13.71
CA THR A 159 -3.47 1.86 14.46
C THR A 159 -3.59 3.31 13.98
N LYS A 160 -2.62 3.83 13.21
CA LYS A 160 -2.59 5.20 12.69
C LYS A 160 -3.34 5.31 11.36
N GLN A 161 -4.66 5.22 11.42
CA GLN A 161 -5.51 5.12 10.22
C GLN A 161 -5.66 6.43 9.43
N THR A 162 -5.53 7.59 10.08
CA THR A 162 -5.88 8.90 9.50
C THR A 162 -5.11 9.24 8.22
N THR A 163 -3.78 9.08 8.22
CA THR A 163 -2.94 9.37 7.05
C THR A 163 -3.23 8.45 5.88
N LEU A 164 -3.30 7.14 6.12
CA LEU A 164 -3.59 6.13 5.10
C LEU A 164 -4.99 6.33 4.50
N MET A 165 -5.99 6.67 5.32
CA MET A 165 -7.34 6.99 4.83
C MET A 165 -7.35 8.21 3.90
N LEU A 166 -6.54 9.23 4.21
CA LEU A 166 -6.41 10.39 3.33
C LEU A 166 -5.75 10.00 2.00
N GLN A 167 -4.68 9.20 2.04
CA GLN A 167 -4.03 8.69 0.83
C GLN A 167 -4.99 7.86 -0.04
N ILE A 168 -5.81 7.00 0.58
CA ILE A 168 -6.87 6.23 -0.11
C ILE A 168 -7.88 7.17 -0.76
N ARG A 169 -8.38 8.18 -0.04
CA ARG A 169 -9.32 9.17 -0.59
C ARG A 169 -8.70 9.91 -1.78
N ASN A 170 -7.43 10.31 -1.67
CA ASN A 170 -6.72 10.97 -2.75
C ASN A 170 -6.62 10.07 -4.00
N CYS A 171 -6.36 8.76 -3.83
CA CYS A 171 -6.42 7.81 -4.94
C CYS A 171 -7.82 7.77 -5.58
N GLU A 172 -8.88 7.68 -4.78
CA GLU A 172 -10.26 7.64 -5.26
C GLU A 172 -10.64 8.89 -6.04
N GLU A 173 -10.24 10.07 -5.56
CA GLU A 173 -10.47 11.34 -6.24
C GLU A 173 -9.75 11.41 -7.59
N LYS A 174 -8.48 10.98 -7.65
CA LYS A 174 -7.71 10.91 -8.91
C LYS A 174 -8.33 9.92 -9.89
N MET A 175 -8.73 8.73 -9.42
CA MET A 175 -9.44 7.75 -10.24
C MET A 175 -10.77 8.30 -10.76
N LYS A 176 -11.53 9.02 -9.93
CA LYS A 176 -12.79 9.66 -10.32
C LYS A 176 -12.55 10.76 -11.35
N GLN A 177 -11.49 11.57 -11.21
CA GLN A 177 -11.11 12.57 -12.21
C GLN A 177 -10.78 11.91 -13.55
N ILE A 178 -10.00 10.83 -13.55
CA ILE A 178 -9.71 10.05 -14.77
C ILE A 178 -11.01 9.49 -15.36
N ALA A 179 -11.90 8.95 -14.53
CA ALA A 179 -13.19 8.43 -14.99
C ALA A 179 -14.13 9.53 -15.52
N ILE A 180 -14.06 10.76 -14.99
CA ILE A 180 -14.80 11.92 -15.50
C ILE A 180 -14.22 12.38 -16.84
N ILE A 181 -12.89 12.37 -17.02
CA ILE A 181 -12.24 12.63 -18.31
C ILE A 181 -12.64 11.58 -19.35
N GLN A 182 -12.82 10.33 -18.94
CA GLN A 182 -13.22 9.23 -19.82
C GLN A 182 -14.73 9.11 -20.04
N ARG A 183 -15.57 9.71 -19.19
CA ARG A 183 -17.02 9.78 -19.39
C ARG A 183 -17.35 11.01 -20.25
N PRO A 184 -17.95 10.85 -21.44
CA PRO A 184 -18.47 12.01 -22.14
C PRO A 184 -19.59 12.62 -21.26
N PRO A 185 -19.47 13.89 -20.82
CA PRO A 185 -20.45 14.48 -19.93
C PRO A 185 -21.78 14.67 -20.66
N LYS A 186 -22.86 14.15 -20.07
CA LYS A 186 -24.24 14.14 -20.62
C LYS A 186 -24.89 15.52 -20.84
N LEU A 187 -24.18 16.64 -20.62
CA LEU A 187 -24.73 17.99 -20.72
C LEU A 187 -23.79 19.02 -21.35
N ILE A 188 -22.78 18.59 -22.12
CA ILE A 188 -22.04 19.52 -22.99
C ILE A 188 -22.63 19.44 -24.40
N GLY A 189 -23.79 20.09 -24.53
CA GLY A 189 -24.71 19.94 -25.65
C GLY A 189 -24.07 20.20 -27.01
N LEU A 190 -24.03 19.14 -27.84
CA LEU A 190 -23.74 19.07 -29.28
C LEU A 190 -22.44 19.73 -29.80
N LYS A 191 -22.09 20.94 -29.36
CA LYS A 191 -20.93 21.73 -29.79
C LYS A 191 -19.61 21.06 -29.43
N VAL A 192 -19.43 20.67 -28.17
CA VAL A 192 -18.19 20.01 -27.72
C VAL A 192 -18.12 18.56 -28.19
N ALA A 193 -19.27 17.89 -28.38
CA ALA A 193 -19.31 16.57 -29.00
C ALA A 193 -18.83 16.61 -30.45
N ALA A 194 -19.26 17.62 -31.23
CA ALA A 194 -18.77 17.82 -32.60
C ALA A 194 -17.26 18.12 -32.62
N GLY A 195 -16.76 18.99 -31.74
CA GLY A 195 -15.32 19.29 -31.65
C GLY A 195 -14.46 18.07 -31.26
N VAL A 196 -14.88 17.27 -30.27
CA VAL A 196 -14.15 16.05 -29.88
C VAL A 196 -14.15 15.00 -31.00
N VAL A 197 -15.28 14.80 -31.69
CA VAL A 197 -15.37 13.89 -32.84
C VAL A 197 -14.49 14.37 -33.98
N ALA A 198 -14.46 15.67 -34.26
CA ALA A 198 -13.59 16.27 -35.27
C ALA A 198 -12.11 16.02 -34.99
N VAL A 199 -11.65 16.31 -33.77
CA VAL A 199 -10.24 16.13 -33.37
C VAL A 199 -9.87 14.64 -33.34
N GLY A 200 -10.72 13.78 -32.77
CA GLY A 200 -10.47 12.34 -32.69
C GLY A 200 -10.39 11.67 -34.06
N ALA A 201 -11.35 11.97 -34.95
CA ALA A 201 -11.35 11.42 -36.31
C ALA A 201 -10.18 11.96 -37.14
N GLY A 202 -9.83 13.25 -36.99
CA GLY A 202 -8.68 13.87 -37.64
C GLY A 202 -7.34 13.25 -37.20
N ALA A 203 -7.11 13.12 -35.90
CA ALA A 203 -5.91 12.51 -35.36
C ALA A 203 -5.76 11.04 -35.80
N TYR A 204 -6.85 10.27 -35.78
CA TYR A 204 -6.84 8.88 -36.24
C TYR A 204 -6.58 8.77 -37.76
N ALA A 205 -7.11 9.69 -38.57
CA ALA A 205 -6.80 9.76 -39.99
C ALA A 205 -5.30 10.05 -40.24
N VAL A 206 -4.68 10.94 -39.46
CA VAL A 206 -3.23 11.21 -39.56
C VAL A 206 -2.42 9.97 -39.21
N LEU A 207 -2.79 9.23 -38.16
CA LEU A 207 -2.11 7.98 -37.79
C LEU A 207 -2.23 6.90 -38.87
N LEU A 208 -3.42 6.72 -39.46
CA LEU A 208 -3.62 5.80 -40.59
C LEU A 208 -2.76 6.19 -41.80
N ARG A 209 -2.64 7.50 -42.08
CA ARG A 209 -1.82 8.00 -43.19
C ARG A 209 -0.34 7.73 -42.95
N HIS A 210 0.14 7.98 -41.73
CA HIS A 210 1.52 7.74 -41.33
C HIS A 210 1.87 6.24 -41.37
N ASP A 211 1.00 5.36 -40.83
CA ASP A 211 1.19 3.91 -40.87
C ASP A 211 1.29 3.40 -42.32
N TYR A 212 0.43 3.89 -43.21
CA TYR A 212 0.49 3.55 -44.63
C TYR A 212 1.77 4.05 -45.30
N GLN A 213 2.17 5.29 -45.06
CA GLN A 213 3.40 5.86 -45.64
C GLN A 213 4.62 5.07 -45.18
N SER A 214 4.76 4.81 -43.88
CA SER A 214 5.88 4.04 -43.33
C SER A 214 5.96 2.63 -43.93
N LYS A 215 4.83 1.94 -44.08
CA LYS A 215 4.81 0.59 -44.69
C LYS A 215 5.09 0.62 -46.19
N MET A 216 4.65 1.66 -46.89
CA MET A 216 4.97 1.86 -48.30
C MET A 216 6.45 2.19 -48.50
N ASP A 217 7.04 3.01 -47.62
CA ASP A 217 8.47 3.33 -47.63
C ASP A 217 9.31 2.08 -47.34
N ALA A 218 8.92 1.27 -46.36
CA ALA A 218 9.56 -0.01 -46.08
C ALA A 218 9.45 -0.99 -47.26
N LEU A 219 8.28 -1.09 -47.90
CA LEU A 219 8.09 -1.89 -49.10
C LEU A 219 8.99 -1.40 -50.25
N ASN A 220 9.10 -0.08 -50.46
CA ASN A 220 9.95 0.50 -51.50
C ASN A 220 11.44 0.28 -51.23
N GLN A 221 11.87 0.32 -49.97
CA GLN A 221 13.24 -0.01 -49.59
C GLN A 221 13.54 -1.49 -49.83
N ILE A 222 12.64 -2.38 -49.41
CA ILE A 222 12.81 -3.83 -49.61
C ILE A 222 12.76 -4.16 -51.10
N SER A 223 11.88 -3.56 -51.89
CA SER A 223 11.78 -3.80 -53.34
C SER A 223 13.07 -3.43 -54.08
N GLN A 224 13.68 -2.30 -53.73
CA GLN A 224 14.98 -1.88 -54.30
C GLN A 224 16.11 -2.85 -53.98
N THR A 225 16.06 -3.51 -52.81
CA THR A 225 17.05 -4.53 -52.43
C THR A 225 16.75 -5.92 -53.00
N ALA A 226 15.47 -6.27 -53.13
CA ALA A 226 15.02 -7.60 -53.54
C ALA A 226 15.00 -7.78 -55.07
N ASP A 227 14.77 -6.70 -55.83
CA ASP A 227 14.80 -6.69 -57.29
C ASP A 227 15.41 -5.37 -57.81
N PRO A 228 16.75 -5.20 -57.71
CA PRO A 228 17.43 -3.98 -58.13
C PRO A 228 17.32 -3.69 -59.64
N THR A 229 17.08 -4.73 -60.43
CA THR A 229 16.98 -4.66 -61.90
C THR A 229 15.55 -4.46 -62.38
N GLY A 230 14.55 -4.50 -61.49
CA GLY A 230 13.12 -4.38 -61.84
C GLY A 230 12.64 -5.52 -62.73
N SER A 231 13.28 -6.68 -62.63
CA SER A 231 13.04 -7.87 -63.47
C SER A 231 11.76 -8.63 -63.09
N GLY A 232 11.20 -8.37 -61.91
CA GLY A 232 10.07 -9.08 -61.34
C GLY A 232 10.43 -10.45 -60.75
N VAL A 233 11.72 -10.81 -60.68
CA VAL A 233 12.19 -12.12 -60.22
C VAL A 233 13.06 -11.97 -58.97
N ILE A 234 12.52 -12.37 -57.81
CA ILE A 234 13.27 -12.42 -56.55
C ILE A 234 13.89 -13.82 -56.40
N ALA A 235 15.19 -13.94 -56.69
CA ALA A 235 15.88 -15.24 -56.75
C ALA A 235 16.16 -15.88 -55.38
N ASN A 236 16.27 -15.07 -54.33
CA ASN A 236 16.56 -15.55 -52.97
C ASN A 236 15.24 -15.79 -52.17
N PRO A 237 15.00 -17.02 -51.68
CA PRO A 237 13.80 -17.35 -50.91
C PRO A 237 13.57 -16.50 -49.66
N ASP A 238 14.64 -16.09 -48.96
CA ASP A 238 14.51 -15.31 -47.72
C ASP A 238 14.19 -13.84 -48.01
N THR A 239 14.76 -13.26 -49.06
CA THR A 239 14.37 -11.91 -49.53
C THR A 239 12.96 -11.90 -50.09
N TYR A 240 12.52 -12.99 -50.72
CA TYR A 240 11.13 -13.14 -51.19
C TYR A 240 10.14 -13.12 -50.02
N ARG A 241 10.43 -13.83 -48.92
CA ARG A 241 9.58 -13.80 -47.70
C ARG A 241 9.49 -12.39 -47.11
N GLN A 242 10.62 -11.70 -47.00
CA GLN A 242 10.66 -10.32 -46.48
C GLN A 242 9.85 -9.36 -47.38
N TYR A 243 9.97 -9.51 -48.70
CA TYR A 243 9.18 -8.74 -49.65
C TYR A 243 7.68 -9.07 -49.54
N ASP A 244 7.31 -10.35 -49.46
CA ASP A 244 5.92 -10.80 -49.33
C ASP A 244 5.27 -10.31 -48.02
N ASP A 245 6.00 -10.36 -46.90
CA ASP A 245 5.55 -9.84 -45.61
C ASP A 245 5.35 -8.32 -45.64
N ALA A 246 6.31 -7.58 -46.21
CA ALA A 246 6.20 -6.12 -46.38
C ALA A 246 5.05 -5.74 -47.33
N TYR A 247 4.87 -6.50 -48.41
CA TYR A 247 3.77 -6.31 -49.36
C TYR A 247 2.42 -6.56 -48.71
N LYS A 248 2.26 -7.67 -47.98
CA LYS A 248 1.04 -7.96 -47.20
C LYS A 248 0.77 -6.89 -46.15
N ALA A 249 1.79 -6.39 -45.47
CA ALA A 249 1.65 -5.32 -44.48
C ALA A 249 1.20 -3.99 -45.13
N ALA A 250 1.79 -3.61 -46.27
CA ALA A 250 1.41 -2.43 -47.03
C ALA A 250 -0.01 -2.56 -47.62
N GLN A 251 -0.37 -3.75 -48.12
CA GLN A 251 -1.70 -4.05 -48.63
C GLN A 251 -2.76 -4.00 -47.52
N ALA A 252 -2.47 -4.55 -46.34
CA ALA A 252 -3.35 -4.45 -45.18
C ALA A 252 -3.53 -2.99 -44.71
N ALA A 253 -2.49 -2.16 -44.79
CA ALA A 253 -2.60 -0.72 -44.54
C ALA A 253 -3.38 0.01 -45.65
N GLN A 254 -3.26 -0.42 -46.92
CA GLN A 254 -4.02 0.13 -48.05
C GLN A 254 -5.52 -0.19 -47.93
N GLN A 255 -5.89 -1.37 -47.43
CA GLN A 255 -7.29 -1.72 -47.17
C GLN A 255 -7.93 -0.78 -46.14
N LYS A 256 -7.14 -0.19 -45.24
CA LYS A 256 -7.58 0.83 -44.28
C LYS A 256 -7.74 2.23 -44.91
N ASN A 257 -7.44 2.42 -46.19
CA ASN A 257 -7.67 3.69 -46.89
C ASN A 257 -9.16 4.07 -46.95
N GLY A 258 -10.06 3.09 -46.95
CA GLY A 258 -11.51 3.32 -46.79
C GLY A 258 -11.83 3.96 -45.43
N LEU A 259 -11.22 3.46 -44.36
CA LEU A 259 -11.34 4.02 -43.01
C LEU A 259 -10.72 5.42 -42.91
N PHE A 260 -9.57 5.65 -43.53
CA PHE A 260 -8.96 6.99 -43.62
C PHE A 260 -9.92 8.02 -44.25
N LYS A 261 -10.49 7.69 -45.42
CA LYS A 261 -11.46 8.57 -46.10
C LYS A 261 -12.71 8.81 -45.26
N ALA A 262 -13.21 7.78 -44.57
CA ALA A 262 -14.35 7.90 -43.67
C ALA A 262 -14.04 8.83 -42.49
N CYS A 263 -12.89 8.67 -41.84
CA CYS A 263 -12.45 9.53 -40.74
C CYS A 263 -12.25 10.98 -41.18
N LEU A 264 -11.67 11.22 -42.36
CA LEU A 264 -11.52 12.56 -42.92
C LEU A 264 -12.89 13.20 -43.21
N GLY A 265 -13.83 12.44 -43.77
CA GLY A 265 -15.19 12.91 -44.02
C GLY A 265 -15.94 13.24 -42.73
N VAL A 266 -15.84 12.39 -41.70
CA VAL A 266 -16.42 12.63 -40.37
C VAL A 266 -15.81 13.87 -39.72
N ALA A 267 -14.48 14.04 -39.80
CA ALA A 267 -13.81 15.23 -39.27
C ALA A 267 -14.28 16.52 -39.98
N ALA A 268 -14.40 16.50 -41.31
CA ALA A 268 -14.89 17.63 -42.09
C ALA A 268 -16.35 17.99 -41.75
N VAL A 269 -17.25 17.00 -41.64
CA VAL A 269 -18.65 17.25 -41.29
C VAL A 269 -18.78 17.76 -39.85
N ALA A 270 -18.02 17.19 -38.92
CA ALA A 270 -18.05 17.59 -37.51
C ALA A 270 -17.51 19.02 -37.29
N THR A 271 -16.44 19.40 -37.98
CA THR A 271 -15.93 20.79 -37.95
C THR A 271 -16.93 21.78 -38.53
N ILE A 272 -17.58 21.46 -39.65
CA ILE A 272 -18.65 22.31 -40.23
C ILE A 272 -19.83 22.43 -39.24
N ALA A 273 -20.24 21.33 -38.61
CA ALA A 273 -21.32 21.33 -37.63
C ALA A 273 -20.98 22.17 -36.38
N GLU A 274 -19.74 22.10 -35.90
CA GLU A 274 -19.24 22.91 -34.80
C GLU A 274 -19.30 24.41 -35.14
N ILE A 275 -18.78 24.81 -36.32
CA ILE A 275 -18.85 26.20 -36.81
C ILE A 275 -20.31 26.66 -36.90
N TYR A 276 -21.21 25.86 -37.47
CA TYR A 276 -22.63 26.18 -37.58
C TYR A 276 -23.28 26.43 -36.21
N LEU A 277 -22.97 25.58 -35.23
CA LEU A 277 -23.50 25.72 -33.88
C LEU A 277 -22.86 26.89 -33.11
N LEU A 278 -21.62 27.26 -33.40
CA LEU A 278 -20.97 28.43 -32.79
C LEU A 278 -21.57 29.75 -33.29
N VAL A 279 -21.91 29.82 -34.59
CA VAL A 279 -22.46 31.04 -35.22
C VAL A 279 -23.92 31.28 -34.83
N ARG A 280 -24.73 30.24 -34.65
CA ARG A 280 -26.15 30.40 -34.27
C ARG A 280 -26.35 30.48 -32.75
N LYS A 281 -26.87 31.62 -32.27
CA LYS A 281 -27.39 31.73 -30.90
C LYS A 281 -28.65 30.86 -30.75
N PRO A 282 -28.80 30.06 -29.68
CA PRO A 282 -30.01 29.29 -29.45
C PRO A 282 -31.20 30.23 -29.25
N LYS A 283 -32.35 29.91 -29.84
CA LYS A 283 -33.60 30.64 -29.56
C LYS A 283 -33.85 30.59 -28.05
N PRO A 284 -34.13 31.73 -27.39
CA PRO A 284 -34.44 31.72 -25.97
C PRO A 284 -35.64 30.80 -25.75
N ARG A 285 -35.44 29.78 -24.92
CA ARG A 285 -36.57 29.02 -24.39
C ARG A 285 -37.28 29.95 -23.44
N ILE A 286 -38.50 30.34 -23.80
CA ILE A 286 -39.38 31.06 -22.88
C ILE A 286 -39.65 30.06 -21.76
N ASN A 287 -39.04 30.27 -20.60
CA ASN A 287 -39.33 29.44 -19.44
C ASN A 287 -40.81 29.65 -19.14
N ALA A 288 -41.59 28.56 -19.21
CA ALA A 288 -43.03 28.61 -19.00
C ALA A 288 -43.40 29.18 -17.62
N LEU A 289 -42.49 29.10 -16.64
CA LEU A 289 -42.67 29.59 -15.28
C LEU A 289 -42.13 31.01 -15.11
N ASN A 290 -43.04 31.98 -14.91
CA ASN A 290 -42.72 33.37 -14.61
C ASN A 290 -43.19 33.72 -13.20
N TRP A 291 -42.28 34.31 -12.42
CA TRP A 291 -42.55 34.78 -11.06
C TRP A 291 -42.75 36.28 -11.10
N LYS A 292 -43.91 36.76 -10.66
CA LYS A 292 -44.25 38.19 -10.66
C LYS A 292 -44.83 38.56 -9.29
N PRO A 293 -44.55 39.75 -8.74
CA PRO A 293 -45.23 40.19 -7.52
C PRO A 293 -46.74 40.30 -7.76
N SER A 294 -47.54 39.79 -6.83
CA SER A 294 -49.00 39.83 -6.90
C SER A 294 -49.49 41.26 -6.70
N SER A 295 -50.32 41.77 -7.61
CA SER A 295 -50.91 43.12 -7.51
C SER A 295 -52.12 43.17 -6.56
N GLN A 296 -52.64 42.01 -6.13
CA GLN A 296 -53.86 41.89 -5.34
C GLN A 296 -53.64 41.34 -3.92
N SER A 297 -52.40 40.93 -3.59
CA SER A 297 -52.04 40.42 -2.27
C SER A 297 -50.56 40.63 -1.98
N TRP A 298 -50.17 40.64 -0.71
CA TRP A 298 -48.77 40.51 -0.32
C TRP A 298 -48.31 39.08 -0.59
N GLY A 299 -47.76 38.83 -1.80
CA GLY A 299 -47.28 37.52 -2.21
C GLY A 299 -46.70 37.48 -3.64
N LEU A 300 -46.11 36.33 -4.01
CA LEU A 300 -45.60 36.04 -5.35
C LEU A 300 -46.66 35.30 -6.17
N ALA A 301 -46.97 35.80 -7.36
CA ALA A 301 -47.79 35.12 -8.35
C ALA A 301 -46.88 34.27 -9.27
N ILE A 302 -47.21 32.99 -9.38
CA ILE A 302 -46.56 32.06 -10.31
C ILE A 302 -47.48 31.93 -11.53
N SER A 303 -47.03 32.41 -12.69
CA SER A 303 -47.73 32.22 -13.95
C SER A 303 -47.03 31.14 -14.77
N TYR A 304 -47.79 30.15 -15.25
CA TYR A 304 -47.33 29.15 -16.20
C TYR A 304 -47.92 29.44 -17.59
N THR A 305 -47.09 29.60 -18.61
CA THR A 305 -47.49 29.89 -19.99
C THR A 305 -47.10 28.70 -20.87
N PHE A 306 -48.08 28.05 -21.50
CA PHE A 306 -47.88 26.95 -22.45
C PHE A 306 -47.45 27.46 -23.82
#